data_AF-A0A2T2V1M7-F1
#
_entry.id   AF-A0A2T2V1M7-F1
#
_cell.length_a   1.000
_cell.length_b   1.000
_cell.length_c   1.000
_cell.angle_alpha   90.00
_cell.angle_beta   90.00
_cell.angle_gamma   90.00
#
_symmetry.space_group_name_H-M   'P 1'
#
loop_
_entity.id
_entity.type
_entity.pdbx_description
1 polymer ?
#
loop_
_entity_poly.entity_id
_entity_poly.type
_entity_poly.pdbx_seq_one_letter_code
_entity_poly.pdbx_strand_id
1 'polypeptide(L)'
;MKTPRLAPFSSGGLASCLSGAGLLALAGLVLLAAAGCRAGTYGKYNSTEKMLPEMRQSVQLFANDLQRARAARDLLRQAAERDSTLRLVAEEYTQAVEEHQRVLENNRDALARIEEDLPGYRRMHRVLGSFLSEHQTTRNRYRSLRKAVRYPGITARLSGSARGRTVPGTPLRARDETYTEGRYYVAPIFYERLQSSGNDLTMRQALAERQQRRQQGGRRALPEQKGTSRLPGTTDAPPADTAGRVSR
;
A
#
# COMPACT_ATOMS: atom_id res chain seq x y z
N MET A 1 -47.13 -2.21 12.13
CA MET A 1 -46.37 -0.97 12.36
C MET A 1 -47.28 0.21 11.98
N LYS A 2 -47.68 1.01 12.98
CA LYS A 2 -48.67 2.11 12.85
C LYS A 2 -47.95 3.39 12.44
N THR A 3 -48.40 4.01 11.36
CA THR A 3 -48.02 5.37 10.94
C THR A 3 -48.74 6.42 11.78
N PRO A 4 -48.08 7.49 12.24
CA PRO A 4 -48.76 8.58 12.95
C PRO A 4 -49.45 9.55 11.97
N ARG A 5 -50.72 9.83 12.29
CA ARG A 5 -51.59 10.84 11.66
C ARG A 5 -51.12 12.25 12.03
N LEU A 6 -50.99 13.13 11.04
CA LEU A 6 -50.82 14.57 11.22
C LEU A 6 -52.18 15.23 11.48
N ALA A 7 -52.26 16.06 12.53
CA ALA A 7 -53.41 16.90 12.85
C ALA A 7 -53.27 18.29 12.19
N PRO A 8 -54.38 18.94 11.78
CA PRO A 8 -54.35 20.30 11.26
C PRO A 8 -54.21 21.31 12.41
N PHE A 9 -53.19 22.17 12.34
CA PHE A 9 -53.05 23.29 13.26
C PHE A 9 -53.89 24.47 12.80
N SER A 10 -54.74 24.90 13.74
CA SER A 10 -55.68 26.01 13.67
C SER A 10 -54.95 27.36 13.59
N SER A 11 -55.33 28.17 12.61
CA SER A 11 -54.90 29.56 12.42
C SER A 11 -55.70 30.48 13.34
N GLY A 12 -55.17 30.78 14.52
CA GLY A 12 -55.65 31.82 15.42
C GLY A 12 -54.98 33.15 15.12
N GLY A 13 -55.75 34.12 14.63
CA GLY A 13 -55.30 35.48 14.40
C GLY A 13 -54.98 36.22 15.70
N LEU A 14 -53.88 36.95 15.70
CA LEU A 14 -53.63 38.06 16.62
C LEU A 14 -53.12 39.24 15.79
N ALA A 15 -54.09 40.06 15.37
CA ALA A 15 -53.85 41.46 15.06
C ALA A 15 -53.52 42.16 16.38
N SER A 16 -52.31 42.66 16.53
CA SER A 16 -51.96 43.58 17.62
C SER A 16 -50.84 44.51 17.15
N CYS A 17 -51.12 45.79 17.29
CA CYS A 17 -50.36 46.95 16.89
C CYS A 17 -48.87 46.86 17.24
N LEU A 18 -48.01 46.64 16.23
CA LEU A 18 -46.59 46.95 16.34
C LEU A 18 -46.31 48.28 15.63
N SER A 19 -46.06 49.32 16.42
CA SER A 19 -45.41 50.55 15.96
C SER A 19 -44.22 50.22 15.06
N GLY A 20 -44.18 50.83 13.88
CA GLY A 20 -43.21 50.53 12.81
C GLY A 20 -41.72 50.64 13.17
N ALA A 21 -41.38 51.15 14.35
CA ALA A 21 -40.01 51.20 14.86
C ALA A 21 -39.52 49.87 15.49
N GLY A 22 -40.43 49.05 16.05
CA GLY A 22 -40.05 47.78 16.72
C GLY A 22 -39.79 46.62 15.76
N LEU A 23 -40.49 46.61 14.62
CA LEU A 23 -40.41 45.53 13.62
C LEU A 23 -39.11 45.56 12.80
N LEU A 24 -38.55 46.75 12.56
CA LEU A 24 -37.24 46.91 11.90
C LEU A 24 -36.07 46.49 12.80
N ALA A 25 -36.14 46.76 14.11
CA ALA A 25 -35.11 46.35 15.06
C ALA A 25 -35.06 44.82 15.25
N LEU A 26 -36.23 44.15 15.28
CA LEU A 26 -36.32 42.70 15.39
C LEU A 26 -35.90 41.99 14.09
N ALA A 27 -36.26 42.52 12.92
CA ALA A 27 -35.81 41.97 11.63
C ALA A 27 -34.28 42.11 11.46
N GLY A 28 -33.69 43.23 11.89
CA GLY A 28 -32.24 43.43 11.90
C GLY A 28 -31.50 42.46 12.82
N LEU A 29 -32.03 42.19 14.01
CA LEU A 29 -31.42 41.28 14.99
C LEU A 29 -31.50 39.81 14.55
N VAL A 30 -32.59 39.40 13.90
CA VAL A 30 -32.73 38.05 13.32
C VAL A 30 -31.81 37.85 12.11
N LEU A 31 -31.60 38.88 11.28
CA LEU A 31 -30.61 38.85 10.21
C LEU A 31 -29.17 38.80 10.75
N LEU A 32 -28.87 39.51 11.85
CA LEU A 32 -27.55 39.42 12.52
C LEU A 32 -27.33 38.06 13.18
N ALA A 33 -28.35 37.47 13.80
CA ALA A 33 -28.29 36.14 14.40
C ALA A 33 -28.21 35.02 13.35
N ALA A 34 -28.93 35.14 12.22
CA ALA A 34 -28.85 34.19 11.12
C ALA A 34 -27.52 34.29 10.34
N ALA A 35 -26.92 35.49 10.26
CA ALA A 35 -25.55 35.67 9.74
C ALA A 35 -24.48 35.19 10.74
N GLY A 36 -24.72 35.31 12.05
CA GLY A 36 -23.80 34.88 13.12
C GLY A 36 -23.78 33.37 13.38
N CYS A 37 -24.89 32.66 13.15
CA CYS A 37 -25.00 31.22 13.43
C CYS A 37 -24.32 30.29 12.40
N ARG A 38 -23.81 30.82 11.27
CA ARG A 38 -22.95 30.04 10.34
C ARG A 38 -21.46 30.32 10.47
N ALA A 39 -21.06 31.43 11.10
CA ALA A 39 -19.65 31.81 11.21
C ALA A 39 -19.02 31.43 12.56
N GLY A 40 -19.81 31.31 13.64
CA GLY A 40 -19.30 31.11 15.00
C GLY A 40 -19.20 29.67 15.50
N THR A 41 -19.93 28.71 14.93
CA THR A 41 -20.01 27.34 15.48
C THR A 41 -18.96 26.38 14.92
N TYR A 42 -18.26 26.76 13.85
CA TYR A 42 -17.06 26.06 13.35
C TYR A 42 -15.82 26.97 13.29
N GLY A 43 -15.94 28.22 13.76
CA GLY A 43 -14.83 29.17 13.84
C GLY A 43 -14.08 28.97 15.15
N LYS A 44 -12.79 28.62 15.06
CA LYS A 44 -11.85 28.41 16.18
C LYS A 44 -11.87 27.04 16.87
N TYR A 45 -11.99 25.96 16.12
CA TYR A 45 -11.07 24.88 16.48
C TYR A 45 -9.66 25.40 16.21
N ASN A 46 -8.79 25.41 17.23
CA ASN A 46 -7.33 25.61 17.08
C ASN A 46 -6.70 24.43 16.29
N SER A 47 -7.40 23.94 15.27
CA SER A 47 -7.03 22.80 14.45
C SER A 47 -5.83 23.13 13.58
N THR A 48 -5.68 24.39 13.15
CA THR A 48 -4.46 24.89 12.50
C THR A 48 -3.25 24.77 13.43
N GLU A 49 -3.37 25.21 14.69
CA GLU A 49 -2.29 25.12 15.70
C GLU A 49 -1.92 23.67 16.02
N LYS A 50 -2.89 22.74 15.98
CA LYS A 50 -2.65 21.31 16.23
C LYS A 50 -2.08 20.56 15.03
N MET A 51 -2.40 20.96 13.79
CA MET A 51 -1.90 20.22 12.61
C MET A 51 -0.43 20.46 12.33
N LEU A 52 0.10 21.65 12.58
CA LEU A 52 1.51 21.92 12.32
C LEU A 52 2.46 20.94 13.06
N PRO A 53 2.31 20.70 14.38
CA PRO A 53 3.14 19.70 15.05
C PRO A 53 2.90 18.28 14.54
N GLU A 54 1.70 17.91 14.09
CA GLU A 54 1.43 16.61 13.46
C GLU A 54 2.18 16.47 12.12
N MET A 55 2.22 17.53 11.30
CA MET A 55 2.99 17.55 10.05
C MET A 55 4.49 17.42 10.32
N ARG A 56 5.03 18.16 11.30
CA ARG A 56 6.43 18.01 11.75
C ARG A 56 6.74 16.59 12.19
N GLN A 57 5.88 16.02 13.03
CA GLN A 57 6.03 14.65 13.51
C GLN A 57 5.99 13.64 12.36
N SER A 58 5.07 13.82 11.42
CA SER A 58 4.95 12.97 10.22
C SER A 58 6.24 12.99 9.39
N VAL A 59 6.77 14.18 9.07
CA VAL A 59 8.04 14.33 8.33
C VAL A 59 9.22 13.74 9.10
N GLN A 60 9.27 13.92 10.42
CA GLN A 60 10.33 13.35 11.27
C GLN A 60 10.29 11.81 11.28
N LEU A 61 9.10 11.21 11.42
CA LEU A 61 8.94 9.76 11.36
C LEU A 61 9.36 9.20 10.00
N PHE A 62 9.06 9.92 8.91
CA PHE A 62 9.48 9.54 7.55
C PHE A 62 11.00 9.63 7.38
N ALA A 63 11.65 10.65 7.94
CA ALA A 63 13.10 10.75 7.97
C ALA A 63 13.76 9.58 8.73
N ASN A 64 13.19 9.16 9.86
CA ASN A 64 13.64 8.00 10.61
C ASN A 64 13.44 6.70 9.80
N ASP A 65 12.32 6.57 9.06
CA ASP A 65 12.09 5.46 8.13
C ASP A 65 13.17 5.39 7.04
N LEU A 66 13.61 6.54 6.51
CA LEU A 66 14.66 6.59 5.51
C LEU A 66 16.00 6.08 6.05
N GLN A 67 16.37 6.46 7.28
CA GLN A 67 17.58 5.94 7.92
C GLN A 67 17.55 4.41 8.05
N ARG A 68 16.41 3.85 8.47
CA ARG A 68 16.19 2.39 8.52
C ARG A 68 16.29 1.76 7.13
N ALA A 69 15.73 2.39 6.10
CA ALA A 69 15.78 1.89 4.73
C ALA A 69 17.22 1.90 4.18
N ARG A 70 18.03 2.93 4.46
CA ARG A 70 19.45 2.96 4.08
C ARG A 70 20.24 1.80 4.70
N ALA A 71 20.07 1.55 5.99
CA ALA A 71 20.70 0.41 6.65
C ALA A 71 20.26 -0.94 6.03
N ALA A 72 18.98 -1.07 5.70
CA ALA A 72 18.45 -2.27 5.02
C ALA A 72 19.02 -2.45 3.60
N ARG A 73 19.19 -1.36 2.84
CA ARG A 73 19.83 -1.36 1.52
C ARG A 73 21.26 -1.88 1.62
N ASP A 74 22.04 -1.39 2.57
CA ASP A 74 23.45 -1.77 2.71
C ASP A 74 23.60 -3.25 3.06
N LEU A 75 22.75 -3.78 3.95
CA LEU A 75 22.66 -5.22 4.21
C LEU A 75 22.28 -6.04 2.97
N LEU A 76 21.32 -5.55 2.18
CA LEU A 76 20.87 -6.24 0.97
C LEU A 76 21.96 -6.24 -0.12
N ARG A 77 22.73 -5.15 -0.26
CA ARG A 77 23.88 -5.08 -1.17
C ARG A 77 24.96 -6.09 -0.80
N GLN A 78 25.34 -6.16 0.49
CA GLN A 78 26.30 -7.15 0.98
C GLN A 78 25.80 -8.59 0.78
N ALA A 79 24.49 -8.83 0.87
CA ALA A 79 23.91 -10.14 0.57
C ALA A 79 23.98 -10.45 -0.94
N ALA A 80 23.74 -9.47 -1.79
CA ALA A 80 23.78 -9.61 -3.25
C ALA A 80 25.19 -9.86 -3.81
N GLU A 81 26.25 -9.44 -3.10
CA GLU A 81 27.64 -9.82 -3.42
C GLU A 81 27.86 -11.33 -3.29
N ARG A 82 27.16 -11.99 -2.36
CA ARG A 82 27.26 -13.44 -2.11
C ARG A 82 26.23 -14.24 -2.90
N ASP A 83 25.10 -13.63 -3.24
CA ASP A 83 23.98 -14.23 -3.97
C ASP A 83 23.57 -13.35 -5.14
N SER A 84 24.07 -13.68 -6.33
CA SER A 84 23.81 -12.93 -7.56
C SER A 84 22.32 -12.80 -7.88
N THR A 85 21.48 -13.72 -7.41
CA THR A 85 20.03 -13.65 -7.59
C THR A 85 19.38 -12.46 -6.89
N LEU A 86 20.04 -11.85 -5.89
CA LEU A 86 19.56 -10.68 -5.16
C LEU A 86 19.96 -9.35 -5.79
N ARG A 87 20.83 -9.33 -6.81
CA ARG A 87 21.35 -8.08 -7.41
C ARG A 87 20.25 -7.15 -7.89
N LEU A 88 19.29 -7.68 -8.66
CA LEU A 88 18.17 -6.89 -9.14
C LEU A 88 17.33 -6.31 -8.00
N VAL A 89 17.08 -7.09 -6.95
CA VAL A 89 16.30 -6.61 -5.79
C VAL A 89 17.08 -5.53 -5.04
N ALA A 90 18.41 -5.65 -4.94
CA ALA A 90 19.27 -4.64 -4.32
C ALA A 90 19.28 -3.32 -5.12
N GLU A 91 19.27 -3.39 -6.45
CA GLU A 91 19.18 -2.23 -7.34
C GLU A 91 17.81 -1.54 -7.19
N GLU A 92 16.71 -2.29 -7.28
CA GLU A 92 15.35 -1.77 -7.07
C GLU A 92 15.15 -1.17 -5.68
N TYR A 93 15.75 -1.78 -4.65
CA TYR A 93 15.74 -1.23 -3.30
C TYR A 93 16.54 0.07 -3.20
N THR A 94 17.66 0.17 -3.90
CA THR A 94 18.46 1.41 -3.96
C THR A 94 17.65 2.54 -4.59
N GLN A 95 17.01 2.30 -5.72
CA GLN A 95 16.10 3.27 -6.35
C GLN A 95 14.95 3.67 -5.43
N ALA A 96 14.37 2.72 -4.68
CA ALA A 96 13.32 3.02 -3.70
C ALA A 96 13.83 3.89 -2.53
N VAL A 97 15.10 3.80 -2.14
CA VAL A 97 15.72 4.66 -1.12
C VAL A 97 15.97 6.07 -1.66
N GLU A 98 16.42 6.19 -2.90
CA GLU A 98 16.62 7.48 -3.58
C GLU A 98 15.28 8.21 -3.75
N GLU A 99 14.24 7.51 -4.18
CA GLU A 99 12.90 8.07 -4.30
C GLU A 99 12.35 8.53 -2.94
N HIS A 100 12.56 7.75 -1.87
CA HIS A 100 12.17 8.15 -0.52
C HIS A 100 12.89 9.44 -0.08
N GLN A 101 14.20 9.58 -0.35
CA GLN A 101 14.92 10.82 -0.06
C GLN A 101 14.28 12.01 -0.82
N ARG A 102 13.98 11.85 -2.11
CA ARG A 102 13.34 12.91 -2.92
C ARG A 102 11.98 13.32 -2.36
N VAL A 103 11.15 12.35 -2.00
CA VAL A 103 9.83 12.60 -1.39
C VAL A 103 9.97 13.28 -0.03
N LEU A 104 10.97 12.89 0.78
CA LEU A 104 11.23 13.53 2.07
C LEU A 104 11.67 14.99 1.91
N GLU A 105 12.49 15.31 0.91
CA GLU A 105 12.88 16.69 0.58
C GLU A 105 11.66 17.52 0.18
N ASN A 106 10.83 17.02 -0.75
CA ASN A 106 9.59 17.70 -1.14
C ASN A 106 8.67 17.97 0.06
N ASN A 107 8.56 17.01 0.99
CA ASN A 107 7.72 17.15 2.18
C ASN A 107 8.30 18.17 3.19
N ARG A 108 9.63 18.25 3.31
CA ARG A 108 10.30 19.28 4.10
C ARG A 108 10.07 20.67 3.50
N ASP A 109 10.20 20.81 2.19
CA ASP A 109 9.98 22.08 1.51
C ASP A 109 8.52 22.54 1.62
N ALA A 110 7.57 21.61 1.47
CA ALA A 110 6.16 21.90 1.66
C ALA A 110 5.83 22.30 3.11
N LEU A 111 6.46 21.66 4.10
CA LEU A 111 6.33 22.02 5.51
C LEU A 111 6.93 23.41 5.79
N ALA A 112 8.13 23.70 5.30
CA ALA A 112 8.78 25.00 5.49
C ALA A 112 7.91 26.16 4.98
N ARG A 113 7.33 26.02 3.78
CA ARG A 113 6.40 27.03 3.22
C ARG A 113 5.15 27.24 4.08
N ILE A 114 4.65 26.17 4.72
CA ILE A 114 3.50 26.25 5.64
C ILE A 114 3.89 26.91 6.96
N GLU A 115 5.12 26.72 7.42
CA GLU A 115 5.65 27.37 8.62
C GLU A 115 5.88 28.87 8.40
N GLU A 116 6.30 29.26 7.20
CA GLU A 116 6.48 30.67 6.81
C GLU A 116 5.15 31.42 6.67
N ASP A 117 4.16 30.81 5.99
CA ASP A 117 2.84 31.39 5.76
C ASP A 117 1.76 30.38 6.16
N LEU A 118 1.29 30.50 7.41
CA LEU A 118 0.30 29.61 8.01
C LEU A 118 -1.02 29.64 7.22
N PRO A 119 -1.30 28.62 6.38
CA PRO A 119 -2.47 28.65 5.53
C PRO A 119 -3.70 28.21 6.31
N GLY A 120 -4.89 28.45 5.74
CA GLY A 120 -6.14 27.97 6.32
C GLY A 120 -6.17 26.44 6.47
N TYR A 121 -6.91 25.97 7.49
CA TYR A 121 -7.06 24.57 7.88
C TYR A 121 -7.21 23.58 6.71
N ARG A 122 -8.10 23.90 5.76
CA ARG A 122 -8.40 23.01 4.61
C ARG A 122 -7.19 22.74 3.72
N ARG A 123 -6.29 23.73 3.57
CA ARG A 123 -5.07 23.57 2.78
C ARG A 123 -4.07 22.70 3.53
N MET A 124 -3.83 22.99 4.81
CA MET A 124 -2.95 22.16 5.66
C MET A 124 -3.39 20.70 5.70
N HIS A 125 -4.69 20.43 5.90
CA HIS A 125 -5.22 19.06 5.92
C HIS A 125 -5.00 18.32 4.60
N ARG A 126 -5.11 19.00 3.45
CA ARG A 126 -4.80 18.39 2.14
C ARG A 126 -3.33 18.03 2.02
N VAL A 127 -2.44 18.91 2.46
CA VAL A 127 -0.99 18.67 2.42
C VAL A 127 -0.59 17.54 3.38
N LEU A 128 -1.14 17.51 4.60
CA LEU A 128 -0.96 16.39 5.51
C LEU A 128 -1.48 15.08 4.89
N GLY A 129 -2.64 15.13 4.23
CA GLY A 129 -3.19 13.99 3.50
C GLY A 129 -2.26 13.48 2.39
N SER A 130 -1.61 14.37 1.62
CA SER A 130 -0.63 13.96 0.61
C SER A 130 0.61 13.35 1.24
N PHE A 131 1.14 13.92 2.33
CA PHE A 131 2.28 13.33 3.08
C PHE A 131 1.98 11.89 3.50
N LEU A 132 0.83 11.66 4.14
CA LEU A 132 0.45 10.33 4.61
C LEU A 132 0.28 9.33 3.45
N SER A 133 -0.27 9.78 2.32
CA SER A 133 -0.43 8.95 1.12
C SER A 133 0.92 8.53 0.52
N GLU A 134 1.86 9.46 0.41
CA GLU A 134 3.22 9.21 -0.07
C GLU A 134 4.00 8.29 0.87
N HIS A 135 3.86 8.50 2.19
CA HIS A 135 4.48 7.63 3.20
C HIS A 135 3.97 6.20 3.07
N GLN A 136 2.65 6.03 2.93
CA GLN A 136 2.05 4.73 2.74
C GLN A 136 2.54 4.05 1.46
N THR A 137 2.61 4.79 0.36
CA THR A 137 3.10 4.28 -0.93
C THR A 137 4.55 3.82 -0.83
N THR A 138 5.40 4.61 -0.18
CA THR A 138 6.81 4.29 0.06
C THR A 138 6.98 3.04 0.94
N ARG A 139 6.22 2.95 2.05
CA ARG A 139 6.22 1.76 2.92
C ARG A 139 5.74 0.50 2.20
N ASN A 140 4.70 0.62 1.38
CA ASN A 140 4.21 -0.49 0.56
C ASN A 140 5.30 -0.98 -0.42
N ARG A 141 6.04 -0.06 -1.05
CA ARG A 141 7.17 -0.42 -1.94
C ARG A 141 8.24 -1.22 -1.20
N TYR A 142 8.67 -0.78 -0.01
CA TYR A 142 9.63 -1.54 0.79
C TYR A 142 9.11 -2.90 1.26
N ARG A 143 7.83 -2.99 1.62
CA ARG A 143 7.21 -4.27 2.00
C ARG A 143 7.23 -5.25 0.83
N SER A 144 6.91 -4.80 -0.39
CA SER A 144 6.97 -5.63 -1.60
C SER A 144 8.39 -6.10 -1.91
N LEU A 145 9.39 -5.23 -1.79
CA LEU A 145 10.79 -5.61 -2.02
C LEU A 145 11.31 -6.58 -0.95
N ARG A 146 10.95 -6.39 0.33
CA ARG A 146 11.27 -7.37 1.40
C ARG A 146 10.65 -8.74 1.13
N LYS A 147 9.40 -8.79 0.64
CA LYS A 147 8.77 -10.04 0.19
C LYS A 147 9.57 -10.69 -0.96
N ALA A 148 10.05 -9.89 -1.92
CA ALA A 148 10.89 -10.40 -3.01
C ALA A 148 12.23 -10.98 -2.54
N VAL A 149 12.84 -10.43 -1.49
CA VAL A 149 14.03 -11.02 -0.85
C VAL A 149 13.69 -12.35 -0.18
N ARG A 150 12.57 -12.41 0.54
CA ARG A 150 12.12 -13.61 1.28
C ARG A 150 11.80 -14.79 0.35
N TYR A 151 11.15 -14.54 -0.79
CA TYR A 151 10.64 -15.58 -1.67
C TYR A 151 11.38 -15.59 -3.04
N PRO A 152 12.22 -16.59 -3.31
CA PRO A 152 12.99 -16.69 -4.56
C PRO A 152 12.12 -16.67 -5.83
N GLY A 153 10.93 -17.26 -5.79
CA GLY A 153 9.99 -17.25 -6.92
C GLY A 153 9.52 -15.84 -7.29
N ILE A 154 9.41 -14.93 -6.33
CA ILE A 154 9.08 -13.52 -6.59
C ILE A 154 10.31 -12.81 -7.17
N THR A 155 11.51 -13.09 -6.66
CA THR A 155 12.77 -12.59 -7.24
C THR A 155 12.89 -12.94 -8.73
N ALA A 156 12.58 -14.20 -9.09
CA ALA A 156 12.64 -14.66 -10.47
C ALA A 156 11.65 -13.94 -11.39
N ARG A 157 10.44 -13.64 -10.90
CA ARG A 157 9.43 -12.86 -11.65
C ARG A 157 9.87 -11.42 -11.89
N LEU A 158 10.49 -10.78 -10.91
CA LEU A 158 11.10 -9.45 -11.08
C LEU A 158 12.14 -9.48 -12.20
N SER A 159 13.04 -10.47 -12.20
CA SER A 159 14.05 -10.64 -13.25
C SER A 159 13.46 -10.94 -14.64
N GLY A 160 12.38 -11.73 -14.70
CA GLY A 160 11.66 -11.99 -15.95
C GLY A 160 10.96 -10.75 -16.51
N SER A 161 10.37 -9.92 -15.63
CA SER A 161 9.69 -8.69 -16.04
C SER A 161 10.65 -7.59 -16.51
N ALA A 162 11.88 -7.57 -16.00
CA ALA A 162 12.92 -6.63 -16.41
C ALA A 162 13.41 -6.87 -17.85
N ARG A 163 13.33 -8.11 -18.36
CA ARG A 163 13.70 -8.44 -19.75
C ARG A 163 12.64 -8.05 -20.80
N GLY A 164 11.45 -7.63 -20.39
CA GLY A 164 10.31 -7.45 -21.30
C GLY A 164 9.57 -6.12 -21.20
N ARG A 165 10.12 -5.08 -20.56
CA ARG A 165 9.36 -3.83 -20.35
C ARG A 165 10.03 -2.59 -20.93
N THR A 166 9.60 -2.23 -22.13
CA THR A 166 9.30 -0.85 -22.53
C THR A 166 8.17 -0.33 -21.62
N VAL A 167 8.45 0.70 -20.81
CA VAL A 167 7.58 1.28 -19.77
C VAL A 167 6.63 2.32 -20.42
N PRO A 168 5.38 2.50 -19.94
CA PRO A 168 5.13 3.65 -19.05
C PRO A 168 4.31 3.33 -17.79
N GLY A 169 4.87 3.74 -16.64
CA GLY A 169 4.18 4.54 -15.62
C GLY A 169 3.11 3.92 -14.73
N THR A 170 2.67 2.69 -14.94
CA THR A 170 1.68 2.08 -14.04
C THR A 170 2.37 1.20 -13.00
N PRO A 171 2.18 1.43 -11.69
CA PRO A 171 2.61 0.47 -10.69
C PRO A 171 1.91 -0.85 -11.02
N LEU A 172 2.69 -1.91 -11.26
CA LEU A 172 2.18 -3.27 -11.30
C LEU A 172 1.39 -3.48 -10.01
N ARG A 173 0.07 -3.43 -10.12
CA ARG A 173 -0.84 -3.92 -9.09
C ARG A 173 -0.44 -5.37 -8.90
N ALA A 174 0.26 -5.66 -7.79
CA ALA A 174 0.61 -7.00 -7.41
C ALA A 174 -0.71 -7.77 -7.30
N ARG A 175 -1.05 -8.48 -8.37
CA ARG A 175 -2.13 -9.45 -8.38
C ARG A 175 -1.59 -10.59 -7.52
N ASP A 176 -2.09 -10.66 -6.29
CA ASP A 176 -1.83 -11.75 -5.36
C ASP A 176 -2.37 -13.06 -5.96
N GLU A 177 -1.57 -13.68 -6.83
CA GLU A 177 -1.87 -14.98 -7.45
C GLU A 177 -1.33 -16.14 -6.62
N THR A 178 -1.68 -16.13 -5.33
CA THR A 178 -1.84 -17.36 -4.54
C THR A 178 -3.22 -17.44 -3.88
N TYR A 179 -4.19 -16.65 -4.37
CA TYR A 179 -5.61 -16.91 -4.14
C TYR A 179 -6.17 -17.69 -5.33
N THR A 180 -6.19 -19.01 -5.17
CA THR A 180 -7.06 -19.99 -5.82
C THR A 180 -8.02 -19.43 -6.88
N GLU A 181 -7.71 -19.66 -8.15
CA GLU A 181 -8.73 -19.77 -9.20
C GLU A 181 -9.74 -20.85 -8.75
N GLY A 182 -11.00 -20.45 -8.51
CA GLY A 182 -12.11 -21.37 -8.27
C GLY A 182 -12.78 -21.33 -6.90
N ARG A 183 -12.38 -20.47 -5.95
CA ARG A 183 -13.18 -20.24 -4.72
C ARG A 183 -13.21 -18.77 -4.36
N TYR A 184 -14.38 -18.14 -4.50
CA TYR A 184 -14.69 -16.82 -3.97
C TYR A 184 -14.66 -16.86 -2.44
N TYR A 185 -13.47 -16.88 -1.83
CA TYR A 185 -13.34 -16.43 -0.45
C TYR A 185 -13.31 -14.91 -0.49
N VAL A 186 -14.47 -14.30 -0.27
CA VAL A 186 -14.55 -12.92 0.20
C VAL A 186 -13.94 -12.92 1.60
N ALA A 187 -12.61 -12.86 1.67
CA ALA A 187 -11.95 -12.56 2.92
C ALA A 187 -12.43 -11.16 3.33
N PRO A 188 -13.08 -11.00 4.51
CA PRO A 188 -13.44 -9.68 4.99
C PRO A 188 -12.19 -8.80 4.99
N ILE A 189 -12.31 -7.57 4.51
CA ILE A 189 -11.21 -6.58 4.32
C ILE A 189 -10.31 -6.43 5.57
N PHE A 190 -10.78 -6.87 6.73
CA PHE A 190 -10.09 -6.83 8.02
C PHE A 190 -9.09 -7.97 8.30
N TYR A 191 -9.09 -9.09 7.56
CA TYR A 191 -8.23 -10.24 7.90
C TYR A 191 -6.75 -10.07 7.49
N GLU A 192 -6.45 -9.41 6.39
CA GLU A 192 -5.05 -9.14 6.00
C GLU A 192 -4.37 -8.13 6.94
N ARG A 193 -5.14 -7.17 7.50
CA ARG A 193 -4.60 -6.20 8.46
C ARG A 193 -4.13 -6.87 9.75
N LEU A 194 -4.85 -7.89 10.23
CA LEU A 194 -4.54 -8.59 11.48
C LEU A 194 -3.32 -9.51 11.38
N GLN A 195 -3.06 -10.12 10.22
CA GLN A 195 -1.84 -10.91 10.02
C GLN A 195 -0.60 -10.03 9.76
N SER A 196 -0.79 -8.80 9.28
CA SER A 196 0.31 -7.91 8.91
C SER A 196 0.74 -6.90 9.99
N SER A 197 0.04 -6.85 11.14
CA SER A 197 0.24 -5.83 12.17
C SER A 197 1.30 -6.17 13.23
N GLY A 198 1.71 -7.44 13.37
CA GLY A 198 2.59 -7.86 14.48
C GLY A 198 4.06 -8.10 14.14
N ASN A 199 4.40 -8.42 12.88
CA ASN A 199 5.76 -8.84 12.51
C ASN A 199 6.14 -8.31 11.13
N ASP A 200 6.40 -7.01 11.05
CA ASP A 200 7.02 -6.42 9.89
C ASP A 200 8.47 -6.94 9.79
N LEU A 201 8.64 -8.03 9.05
CA LEU A 201 9.88 -8.77 8.92
C LEU A 201 11.03 -7.82 8.54
N THR A 202 12.07 -7.76 9.37
CA THR A 202 13.24 -6.93 9.08
C THR A 202 14.03 -7.51 7.90
N MET A 203 14.83 -6.69 7.22
CA MET A 203 15.67 -7.19 6.10
C MET A 203 16.58 -8.34 6.55
N ARG A 204 17.15 -8.24 7.77
CA ARG A 204 17.97 -9.30 8.38
C ARG A 204 17.18 -10.60 8.55
N GLN A 205 15.94 -10.53 9.06
CA GLN A 205 15.07 -11.71 9.17
C GLN A 205 14.73 -12.29 7.79
N ALA A 206 14.49 -11.44 6.78
CA ALA A 206 14.13 -11.90 5.43
C ALA A 206 15.29 -12.67 4.78
N LEU A 207 16.51 -12.18 4.95
CA LEU A 207 17.73 -12.86 4.51
C LEU A 207 17.97 -14.16 5.27
N ALA A 208 17.82 -14.16 6.59
CA ALA A 208 17.98 -15.36 7.42
C ALA A 208 16.98 -16.46 7.01
N GLU A 209 15.72 -16.11 6.78
CA GLU A 209 14.70 -17.06 6.32
C GLU A 209 15.02 -17.61 4.91
N ARG A 210 15.51 -16.75 4.00
CA ARG A 210 15.95 -17.20 2.66
C ARG A 210 17.09 -18.21 2.75
N GLN A 211 18.07 -17.96 3.61
CA GLN A 211 19.18 -18.89 3.86
C GLN A 211 18.69 -20.22 4.43
N GLN A 212 17.81 -20.19 5.43
CA GLN A 212 17.21 -21.39 6.01
C GLN A 212 16.44 -22.22 4.98
N ARG A 213 15.65 -21.57 4.11
CA ARG A 213 14.90 -22.25 3.03
C ARG A 213 15.84 -22.92 2.02
N ARG A 214 16.97 -22.29 1.68
CA ARG A 214 17.98 -22.90 0.81
C ARG A 214 18.58 -24.16 1.44
N GLN A 215 18.92 -24.11 2.73
CA GLN A 215 19.43 -25.29 3.45
C GLN A 215 18.40 -26.43 3.50
N GLN A 216 17.12 -26.12 3.68
CA GLN A 216 16.04 -27.11 3.67
C GLN A 216 15.73 -27.65 2.27
N GLY A 217 15.76 -26.81 1.23
CA GLY A 217 15.56 -27.21 -0.17
C GLY A 217 16.65 -28.15 -0.66
N GLY A 218 17.91 -27.92 -0.25
CA GLY A 218 19.01 -28.83 -0.52
C GLY A 218 18.83 -30.22 0.10
N ARG A 219 18.13 -30.34 1.23
CA ARG A 219 17.85 -31.63 1.88
C ARG A 219 16.72 -32.44 1.25
N ARG A 220 15.81 -31.82 0.50
CA ARG A 220 14.71 -32.53 -0.19
C ARG A 220 15.10 -33.07 -1.56
N ALA A 221 16.28 -32.73 -2.07
CA ALA A 221 16.68 -33.04 -3.45
C ALA A 221 17.30 -34.44 -3.66
N LEU A 222 17.48 -35.28 -2.64
CA LEU A 222 17.91 -36.68 -2.83
C LEU A 222 17.08 -37.62 -1.92
N PRO A 223 16.42 -38.61 -2.51
CA PRO A 223 17.04 -39.93 -2.51
C PRO A 223 17.60 -40.25 -3.89
N GLU A 224 18.90 -40.55 -3.90
CA GLU A 224 19.53 -41.38 -4.91
C GLU A 224 18.57 -42.50 -5.33
N GLN A 225 18.22 -42.55 -6.61
CA GLN A 225 17.89 -43.80 -7.28
C GLN A 225 19.14 -44.69 -7.24
N LYS A 226 19.35 -45.34 -6.10
CA LYS A 226 20.35 -46.39 -5.96
C LYS A 226 19.77 -47.64 -6.62
N GLY A 227 20.40 -48.02 -7.73
CA GLY A 227 19.84 -48.95 -8.69
C GLY A 227 19.56 -50.37 -8.19
N THR A 228 18.59 -50.98 -8.87
CA THR A 228 18.45 -52.40 -9.18
C THR A 228 17.84 -52.44 -10.59
N SER A 229 18.16 -53.30 -11.53
CA SER A 229 19.23 -54.27 -11.74
C SER A 229 19.24 -54.50 -13.26
N ARG A 230 20.44 -54.59 -13.85
CA ARG A 230 20.62 -55.18 -15.19
C ARG A 230 20.07 -56.62 -15.16
N LEU A 231 19.28 -56.99 -16.16
CA LEU A 231 19.17 -58.37 -16.62
C LEU A 231 19.77 -58.46 -18.03
N PRO A 232 20.65 -59.44 -18.30
CA PRO A 232 21.19 -59.72 -19.63
C PRO A 232 20.43 -60.85 -20.33
N GLY A 233 20.39 -60.80 -21.68
CA GLY A 233 19.92 -61.88 -22.56
C GLY A 233 18.40 -61.82 -22.81
N THR A 234 17.87 -62.09 -23.99
CA THR A 234 18.36 -62.88 -25.12
C THR A 234 17.70 -62.43 -26.43
N THR A 235 18.45 -62.60 -27.52
CA THR A 235 18.05 -62.77 -28.92
C THR A 235 16.63 -63.30 -29.13
N ASP A 236 15.88 -62.69 -30.05
CA ASP A 236 15.40 -63.37 -31.27
C ASP A 236 14.68 -62.39 -32.20
N ALA A 237 15.24 -62.22 -33.40
CA ALA A 237 14.49 -61.86 -34.60
C ALA A 237 13.68 -63.10 -35.02
N PRO A 238 12.57 -62.97 -35.79
CA PRO A 238 12.70 -62.95 -37.25
C PRO A 238 11.53 -62.15 -37.93
N PRO A 239 11.16 -62.35 -39.21
CA PRO A 239 11.21 -61.29 -40.21
C PRO A 239 9.84 -60.95 -40.84
N ALA A 240 9.86 -59.91 -41.68
CA ALA A 240 8.98 -59.65 -42.83
C ALA A 240 7.46 -59.80 -42.67
N ASP A 241 6.71 -58.71 -42.92
CA ASP A 241 5.85 -58.75 -44.11
C ASP A 241 5.46 -57.38 -44.65
N THR A 242 5.76 -57.26 -45.93
CA THR A 242 5.12 -56.56 -47.05
C THR A 242 3.72 -55.96 -46.86
N ALA A 243 3.54 -54.80 -47.51
CA ALA A 243 2.40 -54.43 -48.37
C ALA A 243 1.48 -53.27 -47.92
N GLY A 244 1.60 -52.17 -48.67
CA GLY A 244 0.48 -51.39 -49.18
C GLY A 244 -0.01 -50.23 -48.31
N ARG A 245 -0.72 -49.23 -48.81
CA ARG A 245 -1.15 -48.81 -50.16
C ARG A 245 -1.99 -47.54 -49.94
N VAL A 246 -1.99 -46.64 -50.93
CA VAL A 246 -3.03 -45.62 -51.27
C VAL A 246 -3.13 -44.31 -50.46
N SER A 247 -2.75 -43.24 -51.17
CA SER A 247 -3.45 -41.96 -51.43
C SER A 247 -4.64 -41.54 -50.57
N ARG A 248 -4.61 -40.29 -50.07
CA ARG A 248 -5.39 -39.16 -50.59
C ARG A 248 -4.86 -37.83 -50.05
#